data_AF-A0A7Z2ZQM0-F1
#
_entry.id   AF-A0A7Z2ZQM0-F1
#
_cell.length_a   1.000
_cell.length_b   1.000
_cell.length_c   1.000
_cell.angle_alpha   90.00
_cell.angle_beta   90.00
_cell.angle_gamma   90.00
#
_symmetry.space_group_name_H-M   'P 1'
#
loop_
_entity.id
_entity.type
_entity.pdbx_description
1 polymer ?
#
loop_
_entity_poly.entity_id
_entity_poly.type
_entity_poly.pdbx_seq_one_letter_code
_entity_poly.pdbx_strand_id
1 'polypeptide(L)' 'MAEQTIIWTVTAYKDLQNIVEYISQDSMYYALAFYDDVMDKAQTLNDFPHRGRVVPEMDDPEVREIFIHRY' A
#
# COMPACT_ATOMS: atom_id res chain seq x y z
N MET A 1 18.40 -5.55 -15.14
CA MET A 1 17.70 -4.72 -14.13
C MET A 1 17.50 -5.61 -12.93
N ALA A 2 17.77 -5.14 -11.71
CA ALA A 2 17.62 -5.98 -10.52
C ALA A 2 16.13 -6.21 -10.27
N GLU A 3 15.67 -7.46 -10.24
CA GLU A 3 14.32 -7.79 -9.83
C GLU A 3 14.25 -7.64 -8.31
N GLN A 4 13.62 -6.56 -7.84
CA GLN A 4 13.27 -6.43 -6.43
C GLN A 4 11.97 -7.20 -6.17
N THR A 5 11.88 -7.82 -5.00
CA THR A 5 10.70 -8.58 -4.57
C THR A 5 10.01 -7.81 -3.44
N ILE A 6 8.72 -7.52 -3.63
CA ILE A 6 7.89 -6.93 -2.58
C ILE A 6 7.43 -8.05 -1.64
N ILE A 7 7.76 -7.90 -0.36
CA ILE A 7 7.34 -8.84 0.68
C ILE A 7 6.33 -8.12 1.58
N TRP A 8 5.14 -8.70 1.69
CA TRP A 8 4.10 -8.22 2.59
C TRP A 8 4.17 -8.97 3.92
N THR A 9 4.05 -8.24 5.03
CA THR A 9 3.86 -8.89 6.32
C THR A 9 2.44 -9.48 6.39
N VAL A 10 2.26 -10.50 7.23
CA VAL A 10 0.94 -11.09 7.48
C VAL A 10 -0.04 -10.03 8.00
N THR A 11 0.44 -9.09 8.81
CA THR A 11 -0.35 -7.96 9.31
C THR A 11 -0.81 -7.06 8.17
N ALA A 12 0.09 -6.62 7.29
CA ALA A 12 -0.26 -5.75 6.17
C ALA A 12 -1.27 -6.39 5.20
N TYR A 13 -1.14 -7.70 4.95
CA TYR A 13 -2.13 -8.45 4.17
C TYR A 13 -3.52 -8.43 4.83
N LYS A 14 -3.58 -8.70 6.14
CA LYS A 14 -4.84 -8.68 6.90
C LYS A 14 -5.45 -7.29 6.97
N ASP A 15 -4.64 -6.26 7.12
CA ASP A 15 -5.10 -4.87 7.16
C ASP A 15 -5.75 -4.47 5.83
N LEU A 16 -5.10 -4.80 4.70
CA LEU A 16 -5.70 -4.57 3.38
C LEU A 16 -7.02 -5.34 3.22
N GLN A 17 -7.05 -6.61 3.62
CA GLN A 17 -8.27 -7.42 3.59
C GLN A 17 -9.40 -6.78 4.41
N ASN A 18 -9.13 -6.35 5.65
CA ASN A 18 -10.11 -5.71 6.51
C ASN A 18 -10.65 -4.41 5.92
N ILE A 19 -9.80 -3.59 5.31
CA ILE A 19 -10.22 -2.34 4.65
C ILE A 19 -11.13 -2.63 3.46
N VAL A 20 -10.75 -3.58 2.60
CA VAL A 20 -11.55 -3.99 1.44
C VAL A 20 -12.90 -4.56 1.89
N GLU A 21 -12.90 -5.44 2.90
CA GLU A 21 -14.12 -6.00 3.49
C GLU A 21 -15.02 -4.91 4.05
N TYR A 22 -14.48 -3.91 4.75
CA TYR A 22 -15.23 -2.79 5.27
C TYR A 22 -15.90 -1.96 4.16
N ILE A 23 -15.13 -1.52 3.15
CA ILE A 23 -15.66 -0.74 2.02
C ILE A 23 -16.71 -1.54 1.24
N SER A 24 -16.53 -2.86 1.13
CA SER A 24 -17.44 -3.72 0.37
C SER A 24 -18.85 -3.78 0.95
N GLN A 25 -19.03 -3.45 2.24
CA GLN A 25 -20.34 -3.37 2.89
C GLN A 25 -21.22 -2.29 2.27
N ASP A 26 -20.61 -1.19 1.81
CA ASP A 26 -21.29 -0.09 1.14
C ASP A 26 -21.24 -0.23 -0.39
N SER A 27 -20.11 -0.67 -0.95
CA SER A 27 -19.95 -0.85 -2.39
C SER A 27 -18.78 -1.77 -2.74
N MET A 28 -19.11 -2.94 -3.31
CA MET A 28 -18.12 -3.87 -3.86
C MET A 28 -17.27 -3.23 -4.96
N TYR A 29 -17.85 -2.36 -5.78
CA TYR A 29 -17.12 -1.67 -6.85
C TYR A 29 -16.01 -0.78 -6.27
N TYR A 30 -16.31 0.00 -5.23
CA TYR A 30 -15.31 0.86 -4.60
C TYR A 30 -14.27 0.05 -3.82
N ALA A 31 -14.65 -1.09 -3.23
CA ALA A 31 -13.72 -1.98 -2.55
C ALA A 31 -12.67 -2.55 -3.51
N LEU A 32 -13.10 -2.98 -4.70
CA LEU A 32 -12.20 -3.46 -5.76
C LEU A 32 -11.30 -2.35 -6.29
N ALA A 33 -11.86 -1.17 -6.58
CA ALA A 33 -11.06 -0.03 -7.04
C ALA A 33 -9.98 0.37 -6.00
N PHE A 34 -10.32 0.35 -4.71
CA PHE A 34 -9.34 0.62 -3.65
C PHE A 34 -8.24 -0.45 -3.59
N TYR A 35 -8.60 -1.73 -3.71
CA TYR A 35 -7.63 -2.83 -3.75
C TYR A 35 -6.65 -2.68 -4.93
N ASP A 36 -7.18 -2.39 -6.12
CA ASP A 36 -6.37 -2.20 -7.34
C ASP A 36 -5.40 -1.01 -7.17
N ASP A 37 -5.87 0.12 -6.63
CA ASP A 37 -5.03 1.29 -6.36
C ASP A 37 -3.88 0.97 -5.36
N VAL A 38 -4.14 0.18 -4.33
CA VAL A 38 -3.12 -0.27 -3.38
C VAL A 38 -2.10 -1.15 -4.09
N MET A 39 -2.57 -2.13 -4.86
CA MET A 39 -1.71 -3.10 -5.52
C MET A 39 -0.84 -2.44 -6.60
N ASP A 40 -1.40 -1.56 -7.42
CA ASP A 40 -0.68 -0.80 -8.44
C ASP A 40 0.42 0.05 -7.82
N LYS A 41 0.12 0.76 -6.72
CA LYS A 41 1.13 1.54 -6.01
C LYS A 41 2.20 0.64 -5.38
N ALA A 42 1.84 -0.51 -4.83
CA ALA A 42 2.83 -1.44 -4.30
C ALA A 42 3.76 -1.95 -5.40
N GLN A 43 3.23 -2.37 -6.56
CA GLN A 43 4.03 -2.94 -7.67
C GLN A 43 5.12 -1.99 -8.16
N THR A 44 4.84 -0.68 -8.23
CA THR A 44 5.86 0.32 -8.62
C THR A 44 7.06 0.44 -7.67
N LEU A 45 7.00 -0.14 -6.46
CA LEU A 45 8.14 -0.19 -5.55
C LEU A 45 9.29 -1.06 -6.09
N ASN A 46 9.01 -1.99 -7.01
CA ASN A 46 10.05 -2.77 -7.67
C ASN A 46 11.03 -1.88 -8.46
N ASP A 47 10.50 -0.80 -9.06
CA ASP A 47 11.29 0.13 -9.87
C ASP A 47 11.80 1.31 -9.04
N PHE A 48 11.01 1.76 -8.07
CA PHE A 48 11.29 2.97 -7.29
C PHE A 48 11.06 2.76 -5.78
N PRO A 49 11.90 1.95 -5.10
CA PRO A 49 11.69 1.55 -3.71
C PRO A 49 11.67 2.73 -2.71
N HIS A 50 12.37 3.83 -3.03
CA HIS A 50 12.49 5.00 -2.15
C HIS A 50 11.53 6.16 -2.51
N ARG A 51 10.53 5.95 -3.38
CA ARG A 51 9.61 7.02 -3.81
C ARG A 51 8.65 7.51 -2.71
N GLY A 52 8.48 6.71 -1.65
CA GLY A 52 7.67 7.09 -0.50
C GLY A 52 8.29 8.24 0.28
N ARG A 53 7.43 9.03 0.92
CA ARG A 53 7.86 10.08 1.86
C ARG A 53 8.47 9.40 3.09
N VAL A 54 9.59 9.90 3.60
CA VAL A 54 10.11 9.48 4.90
C VAL A 54 9.09 9.88 5.97
N VAL A 55 8.70 8.95 6.84
CA VAL A 55 7.68 9.21 7.87
C VAL A 55 8.21 10.27 8.83
N PRO A 56 7.60 11.46 8.93
CA PRO A 56 8.13 12.57 9.74
C PRO A 56 8.26 12.26 11.23
N GLU A 57 7.39 11.38 11.74
CA GLU A 57 7.34 10.97 13.14
C GLU A 57 8.44 9.95 13.49
N MET A 58 9.14 9.41 12.49
CA MET A 58 10.18 8.40 12.65
C MET A 58 11.54 8.98 12.25
N ASP A 59 12.57 8.77 13.08
CA ASP A 59 13.95 9.16 12.77
C ASP A 59 14.67 8.07 11.94
N ASP A 60 13.98 7.51 10.94
CA ASP A 60 14.46 6.39 10.13
C ASP A 60 14.12 6.59 8.63
N PRO A 61 15.12 6.83 7.76
CA PRO A 61 14.90 7.04 6.32
C PRO A 61 14.47 5.77 5.56
N GLU A 62 14.54 4.60 6.19
CA GLU A 62 14.05 3.34 5.64
C GLU A 62 12.55 3.15 5.89
N VAL A 63 11.97 3.89 6.85
CA VAL A 63 10.52 3.90 7.11
C VAL A 63 9.86 4.95 6.23
N ARG A 64 9.08 4.50 5.26
CA ARG A 64 8.46 5.35 4.23
C ARG A 64 6.97 5.06 4.08
N GLU A 65 6.23 6.08 3.67
CA GLU A 65 4.80 6.00 3.42
C GLU A 65 4.43 6.43 2.01
N ILE A 66 3.38 5.80 1.47
CA ILE A 66 2.78 6.10 0.17
C ILE A 66 1.28 6.26 0.37
N PHE A 67 0.77 7.43 0.00
CA PHE A 67 -0.66 7.74 0.12
C PHE A 67 -1.45 7.07 -1.01
N ILE A 68 -2.48 6.29 -0.67
CA ILE A 68 -3.40 5.66 -1.64
C ILE A 68 -4.50 6.68 -2.03
N HIS A 69 -5.11 7.33 -1.02
CA HIS A 69 -6.11 8.38 -1.16
C HIS A 69 -5.77 9.57 -0.23
N ARG A 70 -6.38 10.74 -0.49
CA ARG A 70 -6.33 11.88 0.45
C ARG A 70 -7.63 11.89 1.25
N TYR A 71 -7.50 11.88 2.56
CA TYR A 71 -8.55 12.31 3.47
C TYR A 71 -8.15 13.65 4.06
#